data_AF-X1HTT2-F1
#
_entry.id   AF-X1HTT2-F1
#
_cell.length_a   1.000
_cell.length_b   1.000
_cell.length_c   1.000
_cell.angle_alpha   90.00
_cell.angle_beta   90.00
_cell.angle_gamma   90.00
#
_symmetry.space_group_name_H-M   'P 1'
#
loop_
_entity.id
_entity.type
_entity.pdbx_description
1 polymer ?
#
loop_
_entity_poly.entity_id
_entity_poly.type
_entity_poly.pdbx_seq_one_letter_code
_entity_poly.pdbx_strand_id
1 'polypeptide(L)'
;DAFNGISGDMILGSFVDCFIPFGYLKKEIGKLNLKNVKLEKRTIKKSKILATKVNVLFGEVIKPSTLSSIKKIIIKSNLDRDIKKDSIEIFTNLARAEAKVHGTSTNKVHLHEIGAVDAIVDIVGAVCCFYKINPGTVLSSPINVGSGTVKTAHGILPVPAPATAELLKGVPIYSGDLNTELCTPTGAAIITHYAKGYTKLPNLIVDKIGYGAGEKEFENTPNILRLFLGHLEDDFKHEEIVVVQTNIDDMNPEIYSEVYEKLFKLKALDVYLTPVHM
;
A
#
# COMPACT_ATOMS: atom_id res chain seq x y z
N ASP A 1 -3.39 7.65 -6.71
CA ASP A 1 -2.79 8.56 -7.69
C ASP A 1 -1.83 9.52 -6.99
N ALA A 2 -0.54 9.28 -7.19
CA ALA A 2 0.59 9.98 -6.57
C ALA A 2 1.17 11.10 -7.45
N PHE A 3 0.30 11.84 -8.18
CA PHE A 3 0.73 12.88 -9.12
C PHE A 3 1.54 14.02 -8.48
N ASN A 4 1.28 14.33 -7.21
CA ASN A 4 2.05 15.29 -6.39
C ASN A 4 2.83 14.59 -5.26
N GLY A 5 3.19 13.34 -5.49
CA GLY A 5 3.91 12.52 -4.52
C GLY A 5 3.00 11.79 -3.54
N ILE A 6 3.62 11.32 -2.47
CA ILE A 6 3.00 10.42 -1.50
C ILE A 6 3.77 10.46 -0.17
N SER A 7 3.02 10.60 0.92
CA SER A 7 3.52 10.53 2.29
C SER A 7 2.51 9.84 3.20
N GLY A 8 2.93 9.44 4.40
CA GLY A 8 2.10 8.67 5.33
C GLY A 8 0.81 9.39 5.74
N ASP A 9 0.92 10.66 6.13
CA ASP A 9 -0.21 11.54 6.44
C ASP A 9 -1.18 11.74 5.25
N MET A 10 -0.66 11.85 4.02
CA MET A 10 -1.48 11.91 2.81
C MET A 10 -2.24 10.59 2.58
N ILE A 11 -1.60 9.44 2.82
CA ILE A 11 -2.26 8.13 2.73
C ILE A 11 -3.40 8.05 3.75
N LEU A 12 -3.12 8.33 5.02
CA LEU A 12 -4.15 8.34 6.07
C LEU A 12 -5.29 9.30 5.76
N GLY A 13 -4.95 10.54 5.36
CA GLY A 13 -5.89 11.57 4.98
C GLY A 13 -6.82 11.11 3.87
N SER A 14 -6.28 10.51 2.82
CA SER A 14 -7.07 10.02 1.68
C SER A 14 -8.06 8.93 2.09
N PHE A 15 -7.67 8.03 3.00
CA PHE A 15 -8.55 6.97 3.51
C PHE A 15 -9.70 7.51 4.36
N VAL A 16 -9.41 8.42 5.29
CA VAL A 16 -10.44 8.95 6.21
C VAL A 16 -11.27 10.08 5.60
N ASP A 17 -10.96 10.50 4.38
CA ASP A 17 -11.73 11.49 3.63
C ASP A 17 -13.10 10.92 3.22
N CYS A 18 -13.12 9.75 2.58
CA CYS A 18 -14.35 9.18 2.00
C CYS A 18 -14.57 7.67 2.31
N PHE A 19 -13.53 6.94 2.73
CA PHE A 19 -13.60 5.47 2.78
C PHE A 19 -13.83 4.94 4.19
N ILE A 20 -13.18 5.54 5.18
CA ILE A 20 -13.11 4.99 6.54
C ILE A 20 -13.51 6.05 7.58
N PRO A 21 -14.38 5.71 8.54
CA PRO A 21 -14.68 6.61 9.65
C PRO A 21 -13.42 6.92 10.46
N PHE A 22 -13.16 8.20 10.74
CA PHE A 22 -11.98 8.61 11.53
C PHE A 22 -11.94 7.96 12.93
N GLY A 23 -13.10 7.67 13.52
CA GLY A 23 -13.21 6.94 14.79
C GLY A 23 -12.66 5.51 14.73
N TYR A 24 -12.75 4.84 13.59
CA TYR A 24 -12.13 3.53 13.38
C TYR A 24 -10.60 3.64 13.44
N LEU A 25 -10.02 4.58 12.69
CA LEU A 25 -8.56 4.79 12.68
C LEU A 25 -8.05 5.11 14.10
N LYS A 26 -8.74 5.99 14.84
CA LYS A 26 -8.43 6.28 16.25
C LYS A 26 -8.45 5.04 17.14
N LYS A 27 -9.49 4.20 17.00
CA LYS A 27 -9.63 2.97 17.78
C LYS A 27 -8.48 2.01 17.50
N GLU A 28 -8.14 1.80 16.23
CA GLU A 28 -7.07 0.89 15.83
C GLU A 28 -5.69 1.39 16.29
N ILE A 29 -5.37 2.66 16.08
CA ILE A 29 -4.12 3.25 16.60
C ILE A 29 -4.05 3.21 18.13
N GLY A 30 -5.18 3.35 18.82
CA GLY A 30 -5.27 3.18 20.27
C GLY A 30 -4.79 1.82 20.77
N LYS A 31 -4.92 0.75 19.96
CA LYS A 31 -4.46 -0.60 20.33
C LYS A 31 -2.93 -0.71 20.44
N LEU A 32 -2.18 0.24 19.89
CA LEU A 32 -0.71 0.32 20.05
C LEU A 32 -0.29 0.73 21.47
N ASN A 33 -1.21 1.27 22.28
CA ASN A 33 -0.95 1.74 23.65
C ASN A 33 0.21 2.77 23.73
N LEU A 34 0.35 3.62 22.71
CA LEU A 34 1.34 4.69 22.71
C LEU A 34 0.91 5.80 23.68
N LYS A 35 1.79 6.14 24.64
CA LYS A 35 1.53 7.23 25.58
C LYS A 35 1.58 8.57 24.86
N ASN A 36 0.67 9.48 25.23
CA ASN A 36 0.61 10.86 24.74
C ASN A 36 0.45 11.00 23.22
N VAL A 37 -0.07 10.00 22.51
CA VAL A 37 -0.34 10.09 21.07
C VAL A 37 -1.82 10.37 20.84
N LYS A 38 -2.13 11.39 20.05
CA LYS A 38 -3.49 11.78 19.66
C LYS A 38 -3.55 12.03 18.15
N LEU A 39 -4.63 11.57 17.53
CA LEU A 39 -4.94 11.87 16.13
C LEU A 39 -5.93 13.03 16.02
N GLU A 40 -5.65 13.97 15.12
CA GLU A 40 -6.57 15.02 14.71
C GLU A 40 -6.86 14.95 13.21
N LYS A 41 -8.14 15.07 12.84
CA LYS A 41 -8.59 15.20 11.46
C LYS A 41 -8.96 16.65 11.21
N ARG A 42 -8.48 17.24 10.12
CA ARG A 42 -8.85 18.58 9.67
C ARG A 42 -9.20 18.54 8.19
N THR A 43 -10.25 19.26 7.81
CA THR A 43 -10.53 19.54 6.40
C THR A 43 -9.82 20.83 6.03
N ILE A 44 -8.97 20.77 5.01
CA ILE A 44 -8.18 21.92 4.55
C ILE A 44 -8.35 22.11 3.04
N LYS A 45 -7.96 23.28 2.52
CA LYS A 45 -7.92 23.54 1.08
C LYS A 45 -6.48 23.66 0.62
N LYS A 46 -6.06 22.83 -0.33
CA LYS A 46 -4.77 22.94 -1.04
C LYS A 46 -5.05 23.44 -2.45
N SER A 47 -4.57 24.62 -2.81
CA SER A 47 -4.86 25.28 -4.11
C SER A 47 -6.36 25.23 -4.47
N LYS A 48 -7.23 25.56 -3.51
CA LYS A 48 -8.71 25.54 -3.59
C LYS A 48 -9.38 24.15 -3.63
N ILE A 49 -8.62 23.06 -3.65
CA ILE A 49 -9.16 21.69 -3.56
C ILE A 49 -9.32 21.29 -2.10
N LEU A 50 -10.52 20.85 -1.72
CA LEU A 50 -10.78 20.30 -0.39
C LEU A 50 -10.07 18.95 -0.23
N ALA A 51 -9.37 18.79 0.89
CA ALA A 51 -8.69 17.55 1.24
C ALA A 51 -8.67 17.36 2.76
N THR A 52 -8.53 16.13 3.19
CA THR A 52 -8.41 15.77 4.60
C THR A 52 -6.94 15.65 5.00
N LYS A 53 -6.57 16.35 6.07
CA LYS A 53 -5.29 16.22 6.77
C LYS A 53 -5.48 15.42 8.05
N VAL A 54 -4.60 14.44 8.28
CA VAL A 54 -4.50 13.73 9.56
C VAL A 54 -3.19 14.15 10.22
N ASN A 55 -3.29 14.73 11.42
CA ASN A 55 -2.13 15.12 12.22
C ASN A 55 -1.96 14.15 13.37
N VAL A 56 -0.72 13.72 13.57
CA VAL A 56 -0.31 12.96 14.74
C VAL A 56 0.28 13.95 15.74
N LEU A 57 -0.37 14.10 16.88
CA LEU A 57 0.10 14.93 17.98
C LEU A 57 0.72 14.04 19.04
N PHE A 58 1.94 14.35 19.45
CA PHE A 58 2.62 13.65 20.53
C PHE A 58 3.40 14.60 21.43
N GLY A 59 3.42 14.30 22.73
CA GLY A 59 4.20 15.04 23.72
C GLY A 59 5.69 14.64 23.73
N GLU A 60 6.42 15.00 24.79
CA GLU A 60 7.75 14.45 25.02
C GLU A 60 7.66 12.93 25.22
N VAL A 61 8.17 12.19 24.24
CA VAL A 61 8.20 10.72 24.24
C VAL A 61 9.61 10.29 23.88
N ILE A 62 10.14 9.28 24.59
CA ILE A 62 11.36 8.58 24.16
C ILE A 62 11.06 7.93 22.82
N LYS A 63 11.60 8.50 21.74
CA LYS A 63 11.30 8.08 20.37
C LYS A 63 11.95 6.71 20.10
N PRO A 64 11.17 5.65 19.81
CA PRO A 64 11.73 4.37 19.43
C PRO A 64 12.43 4.48 18.07
N SER A 65 13.75 4.63 18.05
CA SER A 65 14.49 4.89 16.80
C SER A 65 14.96 3.63 16.08
N THR A 66 14.81 2.44 16.68
CA THR A 66 15.31 1.18 16.09
C THR A 66 14.18 0.28 15.61
N LEU A 67 14.45 -0.52 14.58
CA LEU A 67 13.52 -1.55 14.11
C LEU A 67 13.10 -2.51 15.23
N SER A 68 14.02 -2.89 16.12
CA SER A 68 13.74 -3.77 17.26
C SER A 68 12.73 -3.15 18.23
N SER A 69 12.90 -1.86 18.57
CA SER A 69 11.96 -1.14 19.42
C SER A 69 10.57 -1.04 18.79
N ILE A 70 10.48 -0.78 17.49
CA ILE A 70 9.22 -0.65 16.76
C ILE A 70 8.50 -2.00 16.69
N LYS A 71 9.21 -3.08 16.34
CA LYS A 71 8.66 -4.45 16.34
C LYS A 71 8.09 -4.81 17.71
N LYS A 72 8.78 -4.48 18.81
CA LYS A 72 8.29 -4.74 20.17
C LYS A 72 6.97 -4.01 20.45
N ILE A 73 6.82 -2.76 20.03
CA ILE A 73 5.57 -2.00 20.17
C ILE A 73 4.44 -2.70 19.40
N ILE A 74 4.67 -3.01 18.12
CA ILE A 74 3.64 -3.64 17.27
C ILE A 74 3.26 -5.03 17.80
N ILE A 75 4.23 -5.86 18.18
CA ILE A 75 3.97 -7.22 18.67
C ILE A 75 3.16 -7.19 19.98
N LYS A 76 3.50 -6.30 20.91
CA LYS A 76 2.81 -6.15 22.21
C LYS A 76 1.45 -5.44 22.14
N SER A 77 1.12 -4.84 21.00
CA SER A 77 -0.17 -4.18 20.80
C SER A 77 -1.33 -5.18 20.76
N ASN A 78 -2.57 -4.68 20.83
CA ASN A 78 -3.78 -5.49 20.65
C ASN A 78 -4.27 -5.49 19.19
N LEU A 79 -3.41 -5.17 18.23
CA LEU A 79 -3.73 -5.22 16.80
C LEU A 79 -3.93 -6.66 16.33
N ASP A 80 -4.70 -6.82 15.26
CA ASP A 80 -4.93 -8.12 14.63
C ASP A 80 -3.61 -8.66 14.04
N ARG A 81 -3.52 -9.99 13.93
CA ARG A 81 -2.28 -10.68 13.53
C ARG A 81 -1.75 -10.19 12.18
N ASP A 82 -2.63 -10.02 11.21
CA ASP A 82 -2.25 -9.66 9.85
C ASP A 82 -1.83 -8.19 9.76
N ILE A 83 -2.50 -7.29 10.50
CA ILE A 83 -2.08 -5.88 10.66
C ILE A 83 -0.67 -5.81 11.26
N LYS A 84 -0.38 -6.61 12.30
CA LYS A 84 0.97 -6.66 12.89
C LYS A 84 2.01 -7.13 11.88
N LYS A 85 1.68 -8.18 11.10
CA LYS A 85 2.57 -8.77 10.11
C LYS A 85 2.98 -7.75 9.05
N ASP A 86 2.01 -7.15 8.37
CA ASP A 86 2.27 -6.18 7.28
C ASP A 86 2.98 -4.94 7.80
N SER A 87 2.57 -4.41 8.97
CA SER A 87 3.24 -3.26 9.59
C SER A 87 4.73 -3.56 9.84
N ILE A 88 5.04 -4.74 10.37
CA ILE A 88 6.42 -5.18 10.64
C ILE A 88 7.21 -5.35 9.34
N GLU A 89 6.56 -5.85 8.29
CA GLU A 89 7.18 -6.04 6.98
C GLU A 89 7.55 -4.70 6.33
N ILE A 90 6.62 -3.73 6.32
CA ILE A 90 6.86 -2.38 5.82
C ILE A 90 8.02 -1.71 6.56
N PHE A 91 8.04 -1.77 7.89
CA PHE A 91 9.17 -1.27 8.69
C PHE A 91 10.48 -1.99 8.41
N THR A 92 10.42 -3.30 8.13
CA THR A 92 11.62 -4.08 7.80
C THR A 92 12.17 -3.67 6.43
N ASN A 93 11.32 -3.38 5.45
CA ASN A 93 11.73 -2.89 4.14
C ASN A 93 12.33 -1.49 4.22
N LEU A 94 11.71 -0.59 5.00
CA LEU A 94 12.25 0.74 5.29
C LEU A 94 13.64 0.64 5.97
N ALA A 95 13.77 -0.18 7.00
CA ALA A 95 15.06 -0.38 7.67
C ALA A 95 16.14 -1.03 6.78
N ARG A 96 15.75 -1.88 5.81
CA ARG A 96 16.67 -2.44 4.81
C ARG A 96 17.19 -1.37 3.85
N ALA A 97 16.33 -0.46 3.41
CA ALA A 97 16.71 0.65 2.55
C ALA A 97 17.71 1.57 3.27
N GLU A 98 17.39 1.96 4.50
CA GLU A 98 18.26 2.78 5.35
C GLU A 98 19.61 2.09 5.64
N ALA A 99 19.58 0.78 5.97
CA ALA A 99 20.78 0.01 6.26
C ALA A 99 21.77 0.02 5.10
N LYS A 100 21.23 -0.10 3.88
CA LYS A 100 22.02 -0.10 2.66
C LYS A 100 22.63 1.27 2.36
N VAL A 101 21.85 2.34 2.51
CA VAL A 101 22.34 3.72 2.35
C VAL A 101 23.45 4.04 3.36
N HIS A 102 23.29 3.59 4.60
CA HIS A 102 24.23 3.86 5.69
C HIS A 102 25.37 2.82 5.82
N GLY A 103 25.42 1.80 4.96
CA GLY A 103 26.44 0.74 5.02
C GLY A 103 26.46 -0.04 6.34
N THR A 104 25.31 -0.19 6.99
CA THR A 104 25.16 -0.84 8.30
C THR A 104 24.22 -2.04 8.22
N SER A 105 24.03 -2.76 9.33
CA SER A 105 23.04 -3.83 9.40
C SER A 105 21.66 -3.29 9.79
N THR A 106 20.60 -3.97 9.33
CA THR A 106 19.20 -3.63 9.62
C THR A 106 18.88 -3.53 11.12
N ASN A 107 19.60 -4.28 11.96
CA ASN A 107 19.42 -4.25 13.41
C ASN A 107 20.10 -3.04 14.08
N LYS A 108 21.06 -2.40 13.41
CA LYS A 108 21.82 -1.24 13.91
C LYS A 108 21.37 0.09 13.28
N VAL A 109 20.46 0.05 12.31
CA VAL A 109 19.85 1.26 11.75
C VAL A 109 19.02 1.97 12.79
N HIS A 110 19.28 3.26 12.89
CA HIS A 110 18.37 4.21 13.50
C HIS A 110 17.59 4.91 12.39
N LEU A 111 16.27 4.86 12.48
CA LEU A 111 15.36 5.54 11.57
C LEU A 111 15.34 7.03 11.93
N HIS A 112 16.42 7.74 11.63
CA HIS A 112 16.65 9.12 12.04
C HIS A 112 15.76 10.13 11.31
N GLU A 113 15.41 9.84 10.06
CA GLU A 113 14.66 10.77 9.21
C GLU A 113 13.15 10.66 9.36
N ILE A 114 12.66 9.54 9.91
CA ILE A 114 11.23 9.34 10.11
C ILE A 114 10.94 9.58 11.59
N GLY A 115 10.18 10.64 11.91
CA GLY A 115 9.70 10.87 13.26
C GLY A 115 9.06 9.58 13.79
N ALA A 116 9.73 8.89 14.73
CA ALA A 116 9.43 7.48 14.97
C ALA A 116 7.96 7.21 15.34
N VAL A 117 7.32 8.15 16.04
CA VAL A 117 5.91 8.07 16.40
C VAL A 117 5.02 8.31 15.17
N ASP A 118 5.31 9.34 14.37
CA ASP A 118 4.61 9.62 13.10
C ASP A 118 4.69 8.41 12.16
N ALA A 119 5.88 7.85 11.98
CA ALA A 119 6.12 6.65 11.18
C ALA A 119 5.22 5.48 11.58
N ILE A 120 5.16 5.20 12.89
CA ILE A 120 4.37 4.10 13.45
C ILE A 120 2.90 4.34 13.16
N VAL A 121 2.42 5.55 13.42
CA VAL A 121 1.02 5.89 13.24
C VAL A 121 0.63 5.88 11.76
N ASP A 122 1.48 6.40 10.88
CA ASP A 122 1.28 6.41 9.43
C ASP A 122 1.24 5.00 8.86
N ILE A 123 2.26 4.18 9.12
CA ILE A 123 2.37 2.83 8.58
C ILE A 123 1.28 1.93 9.15
N VAL A 124 1.15 1.86 10.48
CA VAL A 124 0.14 1.00 11.10
C VAL A 124 -1.26 1.48 10.73
N GLY A 125 -1.48 2.80 10.70
CA GLY A 125 -2.76 3.38 10.32
C GLY A 125 -3.13 3.05 8.87
N ALA A 126 -2.19 3.14 7.95
CA ALA A 126 -2.40 2.78 6.55
C ALA A 126 -2.73 1.29 6.41
N VAL A 127 -1.99 0.41 7.09
CA VAL A 127 -2.26 -1.04 7.12
C VAL A 127 -3.67 -1.30 7.63
N CYS A 128 -4.07 -0.72 8.77
CA CYS A 128 -5.44 -0.81 9.28
C CYS A 128 -6.48 -0.36 8.25
N CYS A 129 -6.19 0.71 7.50
CA CYS A 129 -7.06 1.20 6.44
C CYS A 129 -7.19 0.21 5.28
N PHE A 130 -6.09 -0.37 4.82
CA PHE A 130 -6.10 -1.39 3.77
C PHE A 130 -6.90 -2.62 4.20
N TYR A 131 -6.70 -3.14 5.42
CA TYR A 131 -7.49 -4.27 5.94
C TYR A 131 -8.98 -3.92 6.10
N LYS A 132 -9.30 -2.68 6.47
CA LYS A 132 -10.70 -2.26 6.62
C LYS A 132 -11.45 -2.18 5.29
N ILE A 133 -10.78 -1.73 4.24
CA ILE A 133 -11.36 -1.65 2.89
C ILE A 133 -11.31 -3.02 2.20
N ASN A 134 -10.26 -3.81 2.47
CA ASN A 134 -9.98 -5.12 1.90
C ASN A 134 -10.06 -5.11 0.34
N PRO A 135 -9.27 -4.27 -0.34
CA PRO A 135 -9.32 -4.20 -1.81
C PRO A 135 -8.75 -5.46 -2.45
N GLY A 136 -9.37 -5.95 -3.52
CA GLY A 136 -8.84 -7.11 -4.27
C GLY A 136 -7.48 -6.83 -4.93
N THR A 137 -7.33 -5.62 -5.47
CA THR A 137 -6.10 -5.14 -6.12
C THR A 137 -5.87 -3.68 -5.79
N VAL A 138 -4.60 -3.33 -5.54
CA VAL A 138 -4.14 -1.95 -5.36
C VAL A 138 -3.22 -1.61 -6.53
N LEU A 139 -3.53 -0.52 -7.23
CA LEU A 139 -2.71 0.03 -8.31
C LEU A 139 -2.26 1.44 -7.92
N SER A 140 -1.09 1.85 -8.39
CA SER A 140 -0.60 3.23 -8.26
C SER A 140 -0.33 3.84 -9.62
N SER A 141 -0.45 5.16 -9.73
CA SER A 141 0.22 5.87 -10.82
C SER A 141 1.74 5.82 -10.64
N PRO A 142 2.53 6.11 -11.69
CA PRO A 142 3.94 6.44 -11.51
C PRO A 142 4.11 7.48 -10.40
N ILE A 143 5.16 7.35 -9.61
CA ILE A 143 5.31 8.17 -8.40
C ILE A 143 6.10 9.42 -8.73
N ASN A 144 5.52 10.59 -8.46
CA ASN A 144 6.25 11.84 -8.49
C ASN A 144 7.15 11.93 -7.26
N VAL A 145 8.47 11.89 -7.46
CA VAL A 145 9.43 11.98 -6.35
C VAL A 145 9.73 13.42 -5.93
N GLY A 146 9.34 14.40 -6.75
CA GLY A 146 9.80 15.79 -6.66
C GLY A 146 11.14 15.97 -7.36
N SER A 147 11.84 17.08 -7.06
CA SER A 147 13.12 17.40 -7.69
C SER A 147 14.08 18.16 -6.74
N GLY A 148 15.32 18.30 -7.19
CA GLY A 148 16.34 19.11 -6.52
C GLY A 148 16.85 18.49 -5.22
N THR A 149 16.77 19.23 -4.11
CA THR A 149 17.38 18.80 -2.84
C THR A 149 16.47 19.01 -1.64
N VAL A 150 16.66 18.20 -0.59
CA VAL A 150 15.94 18.29 0.68
C VAL A 150 16.93 18.38 1.85
N LYS A 151 16.62 19.22 2.83
CA LYS A 151 17.41 19.34 4.06
C LYS A 151 16.93 18.30 5.08
N THR A 152 17.81 17.40 5.49
CA THR A 152 17.56 16.36 6.48
C THR A 152 18.55 16.44 7.65
N ALA A 153 18.44 15.52 8.60
CA ALA A 153 19.43 15.36 9.67
C ALA A 153 20.83 14.97 9.16
N HIS A 154 20.91 14.43 7.95
CA HIS A 154 22.16 14.03 7.29
C HIS A 154 22.69 15.10 6.32
N GLY A 155 22.16 16.32 6.39
CA GLY A 155 22.56 17.45 5.55
C GLY A 155 21.62 17.68 4.38
N ILE A 156 22.14 18.18 3.27
CA ILE A 156 21.36 18.44 2.06
C ILE A 156 21.51 17.22 1.15
N LEU A 157 20.40 16.54 0.88
CA LEU A 157 20.36 15.31 0.09
C LEU A 157 19.65 15.56 -1.25
N PRO A 158 20.00 14.83 -2.32
CA PRO A 158 19.26 14.86 -3.57
C PRO A 158 17.83 14.33 -3.37
N VAL A 159 16.91 14.76 -4.22
CA VAL A 159 15.54 14.22 -4.31
C VAL A 159 15.46 13.26 -5.51
N PRO A 160 14.97 12.02 -5.34
CA PRO A 160 14.52 11.41 -4.08
C PRO A 160 15.68 11.19 -3.10
N ALA A 161 15.38 11.31 -1.80
CA ALA A 161 16.35 10.98 -0.75
C ALA A 161 16.86 9.53 -0.90
N PRO A 162 18.10 9.20 -0.50
CA PRO A 162 18.71 7.90 -0.78
C PRO A 162 17.89 6.69 -0.32
N ALA A 163 17.26 6.74 0.86
CA ALA A 163 16.41 5.65 1.35
C ALA A 163 15.14 5.49 0.51
N THR A 164 14.50 6.61 0.14
CA THR A 164 13.36 6.64 -0.79
C THR A 164 13.76 6.07 -2.16
N ALA A 165 14.94 6.42 -2.68
CA ALA A 165 15.45 5.90 -3.95
C ALA A 165 15.68 4.39 -3.90
N GLU A 166 16.18 3.85 -2.78
CA GLU A 166 16.35 2.41 -2.59
C GLU A 166 15.01 1.66 -2.53
N LEU A 167 13.99 2.23 -1.86
CA LEU A 167 12.64 1.66 -1.78
C LEU A 167 11.92 1.61 -3.13
N LEU A 168 12.21 2.57 -4.02
CA LEU A 168 11.53 2.72 -5.31
C LEU A 168 12.19 1.95 -6.45
N LYS A 169 13.13 1.04 -6.16
CA LYS A 169 13.74 0.19 -7.21
C LYS A 169 12.68 -0.69 -7.86
N GLY A 170 12.64 -0.66 -9.19
CA GLY A 170 11.63 -1.39 -9.99
C GLY A 170 10.26 -0.71 -10.06
N VAL A 171 10.12 0.47 -9.44
CA VAL A 171 8.89 1.29 -9.48
C VAL A 171 9.05 2.38 -10.54
N PRO A 172 8.05 2.62 -11.42
CA PRO A 172 8.09 3.77 -12.32
C PRO A 172 7.96 5.06 -11.51
N ILE A 173 9.01 5.88 -11.58
CA ILE A 173 9.08 7.19 -10.92
C ILE A 173 9.35 8.28 -11.94
N TYR A 174 8.99 9.51 -11.60
CA TYR A 174 9.34 10.70 -12.39
C TYR A 174 9.58 11.89 -11.47
N SER A 175 10.33 12.87 -11.97
CA SER A 175 10.57 14.15 -11.30
C SER A 175 9.65 15.21 -11.89
N GLY A 176 8.87 15.89 -11.04
CA GLY A 176 8.15 17.10 -11.42
C GLY A 176 8.98 18.38 -11.26
N ASP A 177 8.37 19.54 -11.49
CA ASP A 177 9.05 20.85 -11.44
C ASP A 177 9.24 21.41 -10.01
N LEU A 178 8.59 20.82 -9.01
CA LEU A 178 8.69 21.27 -7.63
C LEU A 178 10.04 20.88 -7.04
N ASN A 179 10.86 21.88 -6.68
CA ASN A 179 12.19 21.71 -6.07
C ASN A 179 12.06 21.36 -4.57
N THR A 180 11.51 20.19 -4.30
CA THR A 180 11.38 19.63 -2.96
C THR A 180 11.07 18.14 -3.03
N GLU A 181 11.28 17.42 -1.94
CA GLU A 181 10.83 16.03 -1.80
C GLU A 181 9.29 15.95 -1.80
N LEU A 182 8.71 15.17 -2.71
CA LEU A 182 7.26 14.89 -2.75
C LEU A 182 6.92 13.45 -2.35
N CYS A 183 7.84 12.52 -2.53
CA CYS A 183 7.69 11.15 -2.05
C CYS A 183 8.57 10.95 -0.81
N THR A 184 7.95 10.71 0.35
CA THR A 184 8.70 10.45 1.59
C THR A 184 9.05 8.96 1.72
N PRO A 185 10.08 8.59 2.50
CA PRO A 185 10.41 7.18 2.75
C PRO A 185 9.23 6.36 3.25
N THR A 186 8.39 6.94 4.13
CA THR A 186 7.17 6.31 4.65
C THR A 186 6.15 6.06 3.54
N GLY A 187 5.89 7.07 2.69
CA GLY A 187 4.96 6.93 1.57
C GLY A 187 5.42 5.87 0.58
N ALA A 188 6.71 5.87 0.23
CA ALA A 188 7.34 4.86 -0.63
C ALA A 188 7.22 3.45 -0.03
N ALA A 189 7.53 3.27 1.25
CA ALA A 189 7.50 1.97 1.91
C ALA A 189 6.08 1.37 1.96
N ILE A 190 5.05 2.20 2.18
CA ILE A 190 3.65 1.73 2.21
C ILE A 190 3.20 1.34 0.79
N ILE A 191 3.42 2.21 -0.20
CA ILE A 191 2.87 1.96 -1.55
C ILE A 191 3.58 0.81 -2.27
N THR A 192 4.89 0.65 -2.07
CA THR A 192 5.64 -0.48 -2.63
C THR A 192 5.27 -1.82 -2.01
N HIS A 193 4.75 -1.83 -0.78
CA HIS A 193 4.24 -3.05 -0.14
C HIS A 193 2.86 -3.45 -0.68
N TYR A 194 1.95 -2.51 -0.91
CA TYR A 194 0.57 -2.81 -1.30
C TYR A 194 0.31 -2.80 -2.82
N ALA A 195 1.00 -1.97 -3.60
CA ALA A 195 0.73 -1.86 -5.03
C ALA A 195 1.16 -3.13 -5.78
N LYS A 196 0.23 -3.75 -6.50
CA LYS A 196 0.51 -4.92 -7.38
C LYS A 196 0.96 -4.51 -8.78
N GLY A 197 0.80 -3.24 -9.14
CA GLY A 197 1.15 -2.71 -10.45
C GLY A 197 1.09 -1.20 -10.50
N TYR A 198 1.72 -0.64 -11.53
CA TYR A 198 1.84 0.79 -11.73
C TYR A 198 1.34 1.18 -13.13
N THR A 199 0.32 2.03 -13.20
CA THR A 199 -0.31 2.43 -14.45
C THR A 199 -0.91 3.83 -14.35
N LYS A 200 -1.11 4.49 -15.48
CA LYS A 200 -2.05 5.62 -15.54
C LYS A 200 -3.44 5.14 -15.09
N LEU A 201 -4.31 6.08 -14.68
CA LEU A 201 -5.67 5.74 -14.25
C LEU A 201 -6.33 4.84 -15.30
N PRO A 202 -6.61 3.56 -14.97
CA PRO A 202 -7.24 2.64 -15.91
C PRO A 202 -8.72 3.01 -16.11
N ASN A 203 -9.39 2.35 -17.05
CA ASN A 203 -10.84 2.41 -17.16
C ASN A 203 -11.45 1.85 -15.88
N LEU A 204 -11.92 2.75 -15.03
CA LEU A 204 -12.36 2.47 -13.66
C LEU A 204 -13.71 3.15 -13.47
N ILE A 205 -14.73 2.36 -13.13
CA ILE A 205 -16.00 2.88 -12.66
C ILE A 205 -15.80 3.24 -11.19
N VAL A 206 -15.74 4.54 -10.92
CA VAL A 206 -15.37 5.09 -9.62
C VAL A 206 -16.58 5.17 -8.68
N ASP A 207 -16.51 4.46 -7.56
CA ASP A 207 -17.53 4.53 -6.50
C ASP A 207 -17.26 5.67 -5.51
N LYS A 208 -15.99 5.85 -5.13
CA LYS A 208 -15.56 6.81 -4.13
C LYS A 208 -14.18 7.39 -4.44
N ILE A 209 -13.99 8.66 -4.09
CA ILE A 209 -12.71 9.35 -4.20
C ILE A 209 -12.42 10.02 -2.86
N GLY A 210 -11.20 9.86 -2.35
CA GLY A 210 -10.73 10.56 -1.17
C GLY A 210 -9.45 11.32 -1.44
N TYR A 211 -9.31 12.46 -0.78
CA TYR A 211 -8.21 13.41 -0.94
C TYR A 211 -7.46 13.55 0.37
N GLY A 212 -6.19 13.16 0.38
CA GLY A 212 -5.29 13.29 1.52
C GLY A 212 -4.33 14.45 1.33
N ALA A 213 -4.28 15.38 2.27
CA ALA A 213 -3.44 16.57 2.15
C ALA A 213 -2.06 16.39 2.79
N GLY A 214 -1.01 16.81 2.07
CA GLY A 214 0.35 16.87 2.59
C GLY A 214 0.59 18.14 3.41
N GLU A 215 1.75 18.21 4.08
CA GLU A 215 2.12 19.37 4.90
C GLU A 215 2.41 20.64 4.06
N LYS A 216 3.26 20.50 3.05
CA LYS A 216 3.76 21.64 2.24
C LYS A 216 2.63 22.35 1.49
N GLU A 217 2.79 23.65 1.30
CA GLU A 217 1.95 24.49 0.44
C GLU A 217 2.73 24.88 -0.82
N PHE A 218 2.06 24.85 -1.97
CA PHE A 218 2.63 25.31 -3.23
C PHE A 218 1.66 26.26 -3.93
N GLU A 219 2.16 27.29 -4.60
CA GLU A 219 1.33 28.34 -5.20
C GLU A 219 0.39 27.79 -6.28
N ASN A 220 0.92 26.97 -7.19
CA ASN A 220 0.22 26.56 -8.40
C ASN A 220 -0.12 25.06 -8.46
N THR A 221 0.14 24.30 -7.39
CA THR A 221 -0.10 22.86 -7.41
C THR A 221 -0.60 22.35 -6.06
N PRO A 222 -1.71 21.60 -6.03
CA PRO A 222 -2.23 21.08 -4.77
C PRO A 222 -1.35 19.93 -4.27
N ASN A 223 -0.83 20.07 -3.05
CA ASN A 223 -0.11 18.99 -2.35
C ASN A 223 -1.09 17.97 -1.76
N ILE A 224 -1.64 17.11 -2.62
CA ILE A 224 -2.66 16.13 -2.27
C ILE A 224 -2.40 14.76 -2.92
N LEU A 225 -2.77 13.69 -2.22
CA LEU A 225 -2.87 12.33 -2.73
C LEU A 225 -4.33 12.03 -3.02
N ARG A 226 -4.62 11.46 -4.19
CA ARG A 226 -5.98 10.98 -4.51
C ARG A 226 -6.03 9.47 -4.41
N LEU A 227 -7.04 8.96 -3.72
CA LEU A 227 -7.36 7.54 -3.70
C LEU A 227 -8.69 7.34 -4.42
N PHE A 228 -8.71 6.43 -5.38
CA PHE A 228 -9.90 6.02 -6.11
C PHE A 228 -10.25 4.61 -5.68
N LEU A 229 -11.51 4.40 -5.29
CA LEU A 229 -12.08 3.06 -5.08
C LEU A 229 -13.18 2.88 -6.09
N GLY A 230 -13.16 1.74 -6.75
CA GLY A 230 -14.09 1.40 -7.82
C GLY A 230 -13.81 -0.01 -8.32
N HIS A 231 -14.50 -0.36 -9.39
CA HIS A 231 -14.29 -1.60 -10.13
C HIS A 231 -13.75 -1.26 -11.51
N LEU A 232 -12.82 -2.09 -11.99
CA LEU A 232 -12.35 -1.96 -13.36
C LEU A 232 -13.54 -2.18 -14.29
N GLU A 233 -13.60 -1.37 -15.34
CA GLU A 233 -14.53 -1.63 -16.42
C GLU A 233 -14.05 -2.92 -17.10
N ASP A 234 -14.71 -4.04 -16.79
CA ASP A 234 -14.39 -5.33 -17.39
C ASP A 234 -14.82 -5.31 -18.85
N ASP A 235 -13.86 -5.10 -19.77
CA ASP A 235 -14.07 -5.35 -21.21
C ASP A 235 -14.23 -6.87 -21.51
N PHE A 236 -14.09 -7.76 -20.51
CA PHE A 236 -14.14 -9.20 -20.69
C PHE A 236 -15.06 -9.88 -19.67
N LYS A 237 -16.05 -10.63 -20.17
CA LYS A 237 -16.74 -11.64 -19.39
C LYS A 237 -15.73 -12.74 -19.05
N HIS A 238 -15.32 -12.81 -17.80
CA HIS A 238 -14.57 -13.96 -17.31
C HIS A 238 -15.52 -15.17 -17.23
N GLU A 239 -15.31 -16.16 -18.09
CA GLU A 239 -15.87 -17.50 -17.94
C GLU A 239 -14.82 -18.40 -17.27
N GLU A 240 -15.22 -19.07 -16.20
CA GLU A 240 -14.41 -20.09 -15.53
C GLU A 240 -14.73 -21.45 -16.16
N ILE A 241 -13.70 -22.11 -16.73
CA ILE A 241 -13.82 -23.46 -17.28
C ILE A 241 -13.00 -24.42 -16.42
N VAL A 242 -13.64 -25.49 -15.95
CA VAL A 242 -13.01 -26.56 -15.18
C VAL A 242 -12.68 -27.73 -16.11
N VAL A 243 -11.43 -28.18 -16.09
CA VAL A 243 -10.98 -29.38 -16.83
C VAL A 243 -10.81 -30.53 -15.83
N VAL A 244 -11.55 -31.61 -16.03
CA VAL A 244 -11.43 -32.86 -15.25
C VAL A 244 -10.78 -33.91 -16.13
N GLN A 245 -9.68 -34.51 -15.66
CA GLN A 245 -8.93 -35.54 -16.39
C GLN A 245 -8.77 -36.79 -15.53
N THR A 246 -8.80 -37.95 -16.18
CA THR A 246 -8.49 -39.24 -15.56
C THR A 246 -7.90 -40.17 -16.62
N ASN A 247 -7.00 -41.06 -16.20
CA ASN A 247 -6.50 -42.14 -17.05
C ASN A 247 -7.39 -43.37 -16.87
N ILE A 248 -7.57 -44.16 -17.93
CA ILE A 248 -8.41 -45.36 -17.96
C ILE A 248 -7.67 -46.47 -18.72
N ASP A 249 -7.30 -47.56 -18.06
CA ASP A 249 -6.51 -48.68 -18.61
C ASP A 249 -7.26 -50.02 -18.65
N ASP A 250 -8.31 -50.19 -17.85
CA ASP A 250 -9.02 -51.46 -17.65
C ASP A 250 -10.50 -51.46 -18.12
N MET A 251 -10.90 -50.46 -18.92
CA MET A 251 -12.27 -50.30 -19.41
C MET A 251 -12.44 -50.79 -20.86
N ASN A 252 -13.55 -51.50 -21.14
CA ASN A 252 -13.93 -51.84 -22.51
C ASN A 252 -14.22 -50.54 -23.32
N PRO A 253 -13.56 -50.32 -24.48
CA PRO A 253 -13.77 -49.13 -25.30
C PRO A 253 -15.20 -48.87 -25.77
N GLU A 254 -16.03 -49.92 -25.89
CA GLU A 254 -17.46 -49.78 -26.24
C GLU A 254 -18.25 -48.98 -25.18
N ILE A 255 -17.75 -48.89 -23.95
CA ILE A 255 -18.39 -48.17 -22.84
C ILE A 255 -18.16 -46.65 -22.96
N TYR A 256 -17.13 -46.22 -23.69
CA TYR A 256 -16.79 -44.79 -23.78
C TYR A 256 -17.95 -43.94 -24.31
N SER A 257 -18.71 -44.43 -25.30
CA SER A 257 -19.88 -43.70 -25.82
C SER A 257 -20.93 -43.41 -24.75
N GLU A 258 -21.17 -44.35 -23.84
CA GLU A 258 -22.11 -44.16 -22.73
C GLU A 258 -21.60 -43.13 -21.72
N VAL A 259 -20.28 -43.12 -21.47
CA VAL A 259 -19.64 -42.12 -20.58
C VAL A 259 -19.78 -40.72 -21.16
N TYR A 260 -19.54 -40.52 -22.46
CA TYR A 260 -19.74 -39.25 -23.14
C TYR A 260 -21.17 -38.74 -22.97
N GLU A 261 -22.17 -39.59 -23.25
CA GLU A 261 -23.58 -39.22 -23.09
C GLU A 261 -23.93 -38.80 -21.65
N LYS A 262 -23.40 -39.53 -20.65
CA LYS A 262 -23.63 -39.20 -19.23
C LYS A 262 -22.99 -37.85 -18.85
N LEU A 263 -21.78 -37.58 -19.32
CA LEU A 263 -21.08 -36.32 -19.04
C LEU A 263 -21.77 -35.12 -19.71
N PHE A 264 -22.24 -35.25 -20.96
CA PHE A 264 -23.02 -34.21 -21.61
C PHE A 264 -24.38 -33.99 -20.92
N LYS A 265 -25.07 -35.04 -20.44
CA LYS A 265 -26.29 -34.92 -19.62
C LYS A 265 -26.04 -34.17 -18.31
N LEU A 266 -24.82 -34.25 -17.76
CA LEU A 266 -24.37 -33.47 -16.60
C LEU A 266 -23.87 -32.05 -16.95
N LYS A 267 -24.05 -31.61 -18.20
CA LYS A 267 -23.67 -30.29 -18.71
C LYS A 267 -22.15 -30.08 -18.81
N ALA A 268 -21.37 -31.12 -19.07
CA ALA A 268 -20.00 -30.94 -19.55
C ALA A 268 -20.02 -30.09 -20.84
N LEU A 269 -19.14 -29.09 -20.93
CA LEU A 269 -19.03 -28.23 -22.11
C LEU A 269 -18.44 -28.99 -23.30
N ASP A 270 -17.48 -29.87 -23.03
CA ASP A 270 -16.84 -30.73 -24.01
C ASP A 270 -16.29 -32.00 -23.33
N VAL A 271 -16.13 -33.08 -24.11
CA VAL A 271 -15.59 -34.37 -23.66
C VAL A 271 -14.76 -34.95 -24.80
N TYR A 272 -13.51 -35.34 -24.52
CA TYR A 272 -12.63 -35.97 -25.50
C TYR A 272 -11.78 -37.07 -24.86
N LEU A 273 -11.23 -37.95 -25.70
CA LEU A 273 -10.27 -38.98 -25.33
C LEU A 273 -8.92 -38.68 -25.97
N THR A 274 -7.84 -38.89 -25.22
CA THR A 274 -6.47 -38.84 -25.74
C THR A 274 -5.80 -40.18 -25.47
N PRO A 275 -5.32 -40.90 -26.50
CA PRO A 275 -4.60 -42.14 -26.27
C PRO A 275 -3.27 -41.86 -25.58
N VAL A 276 -3.01 -42.59 -24.49
CA VAL A 276 -1.77 -42.53 -23.72
C VAL A 276 -1.29 -43.96 -23.48
N HIS A 277 0.02 -44.16 -23.46
CA HIS A 277 0.60 -45.44 -23.05
C HIS A 277 0.81 -45.42 -21.54
N MET A 278 0.23 -46.41 -20.87
CA MET A 278 0.42 -46.69 -19.45
C MET A 278 1.32 -47.89 -19.24
#